data_AF-A0A841PW87-F1
#
_entry.id   AF-A0A841PW87-F1
#
_cell.length_a   1.000
_cell.length_b   1.000
_cell.length_c   1.000
_cell.angle_alpha   90.00
_cell.angle_beta   90.00
_cell.angle_gamma   90.00
#
_symmetry.space_group_name_H-M   'P 1'
#
loop_
_entity.id
_entity.type
_entity.pdbx_description
1 polymer ?
#
loop_
_entity_poly.entity_id
_entity_poly.type
_entity_poly.pdbx_seq_one_letter_code
_entity_poly.pdbx_strand_id
1 'polypeptide(L)' 'MILFLLFWAIVIASIYLTFKRKQALYLGIPLVAMGAYMLIAILQVPLPFWDTVQLIYGLK' A
#
# COMPACT_ATOMS: atom_id res chain seq x y z
N MET A 1 -9.20 -3.50 12.45
CA MET A 1 -10.57 -3.44 11.85
C MET A 1 -10.86 -2.10 11.17
N ILE A 2 -10.61 -0.95 11.80
CA ILE A 2 -10.81 0.38 11.17
C ILE A 2 -10.05 0.55 9.84
N LEU A 3 -8.76 0.22 9.79
CA LEU A 3 -7.95 0.32 8.56
C LEU A 3 -8.50 -0.51 7.40
N PHE A 4 -9.05 -1.69 7.71
CA PHE A 4 -9.66 -2.57 6.72
C PHE A 4 -10.93 -1.94 6.14
N LEU A 5 -11.78 -1.35 6.98
CA LEU A 5 -13.00 -0.66 6.52
C LEU A 5 -12.66 0.59 5.68
N LEU A 6 -11.63 1.35 6.07
CA LEU A 6 -11.13 2.48 5.29
C LEU A 6 -10.62 2.06 3.92
N PHE A 7 -9.87 0.95 3.84
CA PHE A 7 -9.41 0.42 2.57
C PHE A 7 -10.56 0.05 1.64
N TRP A 8 -11.59 -0.64 2.15
CA TRP A 8 -12.78 -0.95 1.37
C TRP A 8 -13.54 0.28 0.90
N ALA A 9 -13.65 1.33 1.73
CA ALA A 9 -14.24 2.59 1.34
C ALA A 9 -13.46 3.25 0.18
N ILE A 10 -12.12 3.21 0.22
CA ILE A 10 -11.25 3.71 -0.86
C ILE A 10 -11.45 2.91 -2.16
N VAL A 11 -11.56 1.58 -2.07
CA VAL A 11 -11.80 0.71 -3.23
C VAL A 11 -13.15 1.03 -3.88
N ILE A 12 -14.21 1.14 -3.09
CA ILE A 12 -15.55 1.48 -3.61
C ILE A 12 -15.55 2.86 -4.25
N ALA A 13 -14.93 3.85 -3.62
CA ALA A 13 -14.79 5.21 -4.16
C ALA A 13 -13.98 5.22 -5.46
N SER A 14 -12.89 4.44 -5.53
CA SER A 14 -12.06 4.27 -6.73
C SER A 14 -12.86 3.68 -7.89
N ILE A 15 -13.63 2.62 -7.64
CA ILE A 15 -14.48 1.99 -8.66
C ILE A 15 -15.53 3.00 -9.15
N TYR A 16 -16.23 3.68 -8.23
CA TYR A 16 -17.21 4.69 -8.58
C TYR A 16 -16.62 5.81 -9.44
N LEU A 17 -15.43 6.30 -9.08
CA LEU A 17 -14.74 7.37 -9.80
C LEU A 17 -14.26 6.91 -11.19
N THR A 18 -13.84 5.64 -11.30
CA THR A 18 -13.47 5.00 -12.57
C THR A 18 -14.65 5.01 -13.54
N PHE A 19 -15.85 4.61 -13.10
CA PHE A 19 -17.05 4.63 -13.94
C PHE A 19 -17.52 6.06 -14.25
N LYS A 20 -17.50 6.96 -13.25
CA LYS A 20 -17.95 8.35 -13.41
C LYS A 20 -17.08 9.15 -14.38
N ARG A 21 -15.76 8.96 -14.33
CA ARG A 21 -14.80 9.71 -15.16
C ARG A 21 -14.33 8.94 -16.39
N LYS A 22 -14.75 7.67 -16.56
CA LYS A 22 -14.32 6.76 -17.65
C LYS A 22 -12.80 6.61 -17.79
N GLN A 23 -12.05 6.89 -16.73
CA GLN A 23 -10.59 6.82 -16.72
C GLN A 23 -10.15 5.64 -15.86
N ALA A 24 -9.54 4.63 -16.50
CA ALA A 24 -9.04 3.44 -15.81
C ALA A 24 -7.94 3.75 -14.77
N LEU A 25 -7.30 4.93 -14.88
CA LEU A 25 -6.27 5.39 -13.94
C LEU A 25 -6.76 5.44 -12.49
N TYR A 26 -8.07 5.62 -12.26
CA TYR A 26 -8.62 5.63 -10.91
C TYR A 26 -8.49 4.27 -10.21
N LEU A 27 -8.44 3.15 -10.95
CA LEU A 27 -8.11 1.83 -10.39
C LEU A 27 -6.67 1.73 -9.87
N GLY A 28 -5.80 2.70 -10.19
CA GLY A 28 -4.48 2.83 -9.59
C GLY A 28 -4.53 3.35 -8.14
N ILE A 29 -5.64 3.96 -7.70
CA ILE A 29 -5.76 4.51 -6.34
C ILE A 29 -5.62 3.41 -5.27
N PRO A 30 -6.32 2.26 -5.35
CA PRO A 30 -6.11 1.14 -4.43
C PRO A 30 -4.67 0.62 -4.43
N LEU A 31 -4.05 0.57 -5.61
CA LEU A 31 -2.67 0.09 -5.76
C LEU A 31 -1.69 1.03 -5.06
N VAL A 32 -1.84 2.34 -5.26
CA VAL A 32 -1.03 3.38 -4.58
C VAL A 32 -1.28 3.35 -3.07
N ALA A 33 -2.53 3.16 -2.64
CA ALA A 33 -2.86 3.04 -1.22
C ALA A 33 -2.18 1.83 -0.57
N MET A 34 -2.14 0.67 -1.24
CA MET A 34 -1.40 -0.50 -0.77
C MET A 34 0.11 -0.26 -0.73
N GLY A 35 0.67 0.36 -1.76
CA GLY A 35 2.09 0.73 -1.80
C GLY A 35 2.48 1.70 -0.67
N ALA A 36 1.66 2.72 -0.43
CA ALA A 36 1.86 3.67 0.66
C ALA A 36 1.78 2.98 2.03
N TYR A 37 0.82 2.08 2.23
CA TYR A 37 0.72 1.28 3.45
C TYR A 37 1.96 0.41 3.66
N MET A 38 2.46 -0.24 2.62
CA MET A 38 3.69 -1.04 2.67
C MET A 38 4.90 -0.19 3.06
N LEU A 39 5.07 1.00 2.47
CA LEU A 39 6.17 1.91 2.81
C LEU A 39 6.11 2.34 4.27
N ILE A 40 4.92 2.72 4.77
CA ILE A 40 4.74 3.08 6.18
C ILE A 40 5.11 1.89 7.08
N ALA A 41 4.67 0.68 6.72
CA ALA A 41 4.99 -0.52 7.48
C ALA A 41 6.51 -0.78 7.53
N ILE A 42 7.22 -0.59 6.43
CA ILE A 42 8.69 -0.71 6.37
C ILE A 42 9.36 0.32 7.27
N LEU A 43 8.89 1.57 7.25
CA LEU A 43 9.43 2.65 8.09
C LEU A 43 9.16 2.46 9.59
N GLN A 44 8.14 1.68 9.95
CA GLN A 44 7.78 1.38 11.33
C GLN A 44 8.57 0.20 11.93
N VAL A 45 9.35 -0.53 11.11
CA VAL A 45 10.19 -1.62 11.63
C VAL A 45 11.35 -1.01 12.43
N PRO A 46 11.51 -1.35 13.73
CA PRO A 46 12.54 -0.77 14.59
C PRO A 46 13.96 -1.29 14.29
N LEU A 47 14.09 -2.34 13.48
CA LEU A 47 15.38 -2.83 12.97
C LEU A 47 15.82 -1.96 11.79
N PRO A 48 17.11 -1.60 11.69
CA PRO A 48 17.62 -0.98 10.48
C PRO A 48 17.35 -1.94 9.30
N PHE A 49 16.61 -1.45 8.31
CA PHE A 49 16.20 -2.19 7.12
C PHE A 49 17.38 -2.96 6.49
N TRP A 50 18.58 -2.36 6.54
CA TRP A 50 19.83 -2.94 6.09
C TRP A 50 20.30 -4.19 6.83
N ASP A 51 20.10 -4.28 8.14
CA ASP A 51 20.47 -5.49 8.88
C ASP A 51 19.53 -6.65 8.50
N THR A 52 18.26 -6.34 8.23
CA THR A 52 17.27 -7.34 7.77
C THR A 52 17.61 -7.83 6.36
N VAL A 53 17.99 -6.92 5.46
CA VAL A 53 18.42 -7.27 4.11
C VAL A 53 19.72 -8.09 4.16
N GLN A 54 20.71 -7.70 4.96
CA GLN A 54 21.94 -8.47 5.14
C GLN A 54 21.69 -9.86 5.71
N LEU A 55 20.74 -10.01 6.64
CA LEU A 55 20.32 -11.30 7.18
C LEU A 55 19.64 -12.19 6.11
N ILE A 56 18.70 -11.65 5.34
CA ILE A 56 17.97 -12.40 4.30
C ILE A 56 18.91 -12.83 3.17
N TYR A 57 19.82 -11.96 2.76
CA TYR A 57 20.78 -12.23 1.68
C TYR A 57 22.07 -12.90 2.17
N GLY A 58 22.19 -13.20 3.47
CA GLY A 58 23.37 -13.86 4.03
C GLY A 58 24.67 -13.09 3.79
N LEU A 59 24.63 -11.75 3.77
CA LEU A 59 25.78 -10.89 3.49
C LEU A 59 26.75 -10.78 4.68
N LYS A 60 26.85 -11.82 5.52
CA LYS A 60 27.74 -11.89 6.69
C LYS A 60 28.74 -13.02 6.56
#